data_AF-A0A3G9JM96-F1
#
_entry.id   AF-A0A3G9JM96-F1
#
_cell.length_a   1.000
_cell.length_b   1.000
_cell.length_c   1.000
_cell.angle_alpha   90.00
_cell.angle_beta   90.00
_cell.angle_gamma   90.00
#
_symmetry.space_group_name_H-M   'P 1'
#
loop_
_entity.id
_entity.type
_entity.pdbx_description
1 polymer ?
#
loop_
_entity_poly.entity_id
_entity_poly.type
_entity_poly.pdbx_seq_one_letter_code
_entity_poly.pdbx_strand_id
1 'polypeptide(L)'
;MKLSYQTINGTLYAKIPGKSVRKNGKIVKQGAKHLGKVIDKENNIFFNKERGMFTYDPETGEFGEADESYVSDVQPDKRKRQRTILDYGDAYFVDQLIHHMGYDKVIDEISYKNKDTLYAMVAYYVISNAANCHANTWYEGSFESILYPKANLTSQRISDFMRSIGKSENVLKFFENHMKWIKENISSDKAIIIDSTGLPNSIHMPLTAISNHNGKVSNEARMITTLQRDTGYPLMFRIIPGNIVDMNTLIRSVNVLDNLGNIETDYILSDAGYYTLEDINELYRANIDFLMRLPEKYRLYRDLINKYGPELKQERNMVKYSDRVVYIKQIEVSIGDGHKAYAFLGYDLDQVDHEIHKCLNKSKEMSTMQIQKKLESMGYFVLISSLPFPIEEVLPAYYTRQLVEQYFDLSKGSSKLTPLRVHSEEAVRGHLLLSMIAATINVYIQKKTKKTATNQEGIFMGLRNQKCLVYKTVTSVEEPQKRANDIYNAFNISCPLSYTKRGSDWVPKFHLKRHEDEV
;
A
#
# COMPACT_ATOMS: atom_id res chain seq x y z
N MET A 1 -7.97 28.70 34.49
CA MET A 1 -8.77 29.84 33.98
C MET A 1 -10.18 29.33 33.63
N LYS A 2 -11.30 29.88 34.13
CA LYS A 2 -12.63 29.31 33.82
C LYS A 2 -13.10 29.67 32.39
N LEU A 3 -13.47 28.68 31.58
CA LEU A 3 -14.08 28.87 30.27
C LEU A 3 -15.48 29.49 30.37
N SER A 4 -15.82 30.33 29.41
CA SER A 4 -17.17 30.91 29.26
C SER A 4 -17.91 30.19 28.13
N TYR A 5 -19.13 29.74 28.41
CA TYR A 5 -19.98 29.00 27.49
C TYR A 5 -21.19 29.84 27.05
N GLN A 6 -21.56 29.74 25.78
CA GLN A 6 -22.71 30.45 25.21
C GLN A 6 -23.42 29.56 24.18
N THR A 7 -24.74 29.46 24.26
CA THR A 7 -25.56 28.74 23.28
C THR A 7 -26.06 29.71 22.21
N ILE A 8 -25.84 29.37 20.93
CA ILE A 8 -26.33 30.13 19.77
C ILE A 8 -27.03 29.15 18.84
N ASN A 9 -28.31 29.37 18.54
CA ASN A 9 -29.13 28.50 17.67
C ASN A 9 -29.05 27.01 18.05
N GLY A 10 -29.14 26.69 19.34
CA GLY A 10 -29.07 25.31 19.85
C GLY A 10 -27.68 24.68 19.84
N THR A 11 -26.64 25.40 19.40
CA THR A 11 -25.25 24.93 19.42
C THR A 11 -24.49 25.62 20.56
N LEU A 12 -23.80 24.83 21.39
CA LEU A 12 -22.98 25.34 22.49
C LEU A 12 -21.61 25.80 21.96
N TYR A 13 -21.14 26.96 22.38
CA TYR A 13 -19.83 27.52 22.04
C TYR A 13 -19.04 27.86 23.31
N ALA A 14 -17.71 27.78 23.25
CA ALA A 14 -16.81 28.14 24.33
C ALA A 14 -15.83 29.26 23.92
N LYS A 15 -15.45 30.07 24.91
CA LYS A 15 -14.41 31.09 24.78
C LYS A 15 -13.61 31.22 26.08
N ILE A 16 -12.34 31.59 25.93
CA ILE A 16 -11.49 32.05 27.02
C ILE A 16 -11.86 33.51 27.30
N PRO A 17 -12.38 33.84 28.51
CA PRO A 17 -12.80 35.19 28.83
C PRO A 17 -11.59 36.13 28.92
N GLY A 18 -11.66 37.27 28.21
CA GLY A 18 -10.64 38.31 28.29
C GLY A 18 -10.66 39.07 29.62
N LYS A 19 -9.56 39.77 29.93
CA LYS A 19 -9.48 40.68 31.09
C LYS A 19 -10.31 41.94 30.81
N SER A 20 -11.05 42.41 31.82
CA SER A 20 -11.79 43.67 31.74
C SER A 20 -10.82 44.84 31.85
N VAL A 21 -10.70 45.67 30.82
CA VAL A 21 -9.86 46.87 30.84
C VAL A 21 -10.75 48.08 30.56
N ARG A 22 -10.62 49.14 31.37
CA ARG A 22 -11.34 50.40 31.11
C ARG A 22 -10.62 51.19 30.03
N LYS A 23 -11.30 51.45 28.91
CA LYS A 23 -10.83 52.33 27.84
C LYS A 23 -11.89 53.38 27.59
N ASN A 24 -11.55 54.67 27.77
CA ASN A 24 -12.45 55.82 27.59
C ASN A 24 -13.81 55.67 28.32
N GLY A 25 -13.79 55.30 29.60
CA GLY A 25 -15.00 55.16 30.42
C GLY A 25 -15.86 53.92 30.14
N LYS A 26 -15.54 53.12 29.11
CA LYS A 26 -16.22 51.84 28.80
C LYS A 26 -15.35 50.65 29.22
N ILE A 27 -15.98 49.63 29.78
CA ILE A 27 -15.32 48.36 30.09
C ILE A 27 -15.23 47.56 28.79
N VAL A 28 -14.01 47.31 28.31
CA VAL A 28 -13.73 46.49 27.12
C VAL A 28 -13.03 45.22 27.56
N LYS A 29 -13.46 44.07 27.02
CA LYS A 29 -12.80 42.77 27.26
C LYS A 29 -11.60 42.64 26.31
N GLN A 30 -10.39 42.62 26.85
CA GLN A 30 -9.16 42.49 26.07
C GLN A 30 -8.57 41.07 26.24
N GLY A 31 -8.14 40.44 25.15
CA GLY A 31 -7.53 39.10 25.17
C GLY A 31 -8.51 37.92 25.21
N ALA A 32 -9.79 38.11 24.84
CA ALA A 32 -10.73 36.99 24.70
C ALA A 32 -10.37 36.15 23.47
N LYS A 33 -10.31 34.81 23.62
CA LYS A 33 -10.07 33.87 22.52
C LYS A 33 -11.27 32.96 22.36
N HIS A 34 -11.80 32.84 21.15
CA HIS A 34 -12.91 31.93 20.86
C HIS A 34 -12.37 30.53 20.60
N LEU A 35 -12.82 29.55 21.40
CA LEU A 35 -12.48 28.14 21.17
C LEU A 35 -13.38 27.55 20.07
N GLY A 36 -14.59 28.07 19.92
CA GLY A 36 -15.53 27.64 18.88
C GLY A 36 -16.65 26.79 19.44
N LYS A 37 -17.20 25.89 18.63
CA LYS A 37 -18.28 24.99 19.02
C LYS A 37 -17.76 24.02 20.07
N VAL A 38 -18.51 23.82 21.16
CA VAL A 38 -18.24 22.74 22.12
C VAL A 38 -18.72 21.45 21.51
N ILE A 39 -17.80 20.50 21.39
CA ILE A 39 -18.05 19.16 20.85
C ILE A 39 -18.29 18.20 22.01
N ASP A 40 -17.41 18.24 23.03
CA ASP A 40 -17.55 17.53 24.29
C ASP A 40 -17.11 18.46 25.42
N LYS A 41 -18.02 18.74 26.35
CA LYS A 41 -17.76 19.66 27.46
C LYS A 41 -16.95 19.00 28.58
N GLU A 42 -17.12 17.70 28.80
CA GLU A 42 -16.47 16.96 29.89
C GLU A 42 -15.00 16.75 29.58
N ASN A 43 -14.70 16.41 28.32
CA ASN A 43 -13.35 16.20 27.83
C ASN A 43 -12.69 17.47 27.25
N ASN A 44 -13.31 18.65 27.42
CA ASN A 44 -12.84 19.94 26.89
C ASN A 44 -12.47 19.89 25.39
N ILE A 45 -13.33 19.27 24.56
CA ILE A 45 -13.16 19.15 23.12
C ILE A 45 -13.96 20.25 22.42
N PHE A 46 -13.30 21.01 21.56
CA PHE A 46 -13.87 22.14 20.83
C PHE A 46 -13.62 21.99 19.33
N PHE A 47 -14.44 22.66 18.52
CA PHE A 47 -14.25 22.76 17.07
C PHE A 47 -14.30 24.21 16.60
N ASN A 48 -13.32 24.62 15.80
CA ASN A 48 -13.40 25.85 15.02
C ASN A 48 -12.78 25.66 13.62
N LYS A 49 -13.01 26.63 12.72
CA LYS A 49 -12.53 26.54 11.33
C LYS A 49 -11.00 26.60 11.21
N GLU A 50 -10.31 27.21 12.18
CA GLU A 50 -8.86 27.42 12.14
C GLU A 50 -8.09 26.16 12.57
N ARG A 51 -8.57 25.47 13.61
CA ARG A 51 -7.90 24.32 14.25
C ARG A 51 -8.60 22.99 14.02
N GLY A 52 -9.79 23.00 13.43
CA GLY A 52 -10.68 21.85 13.46
C GLY A 52 -11.09 21.53 14.90
N MET A 53 -11.19 20.25 15.23
CA MET A 53 -11.43 19.64 16.53
C MET A 53 -10.14 19.52 17.34
N PHE A 54 -10.14 19.97 18.59
CA PHE A 54 -8.97 20.00 19.46
C PHE A 54 -9.40 19.97 20.93
N THR A 55 -8.48 19.60 21.81
CA THR A 55 -8.63 19.77 23.26
C THR A 55 -8.00 21.09 23.70
N TYR A 56 -8.57 21.71 24.74
CA TYR A 56 -7.96 22.88 25.36
C TYR A 56 -7.95 22.70 26.87
N ASP A 57 -6.76 22.75 27.46
CA ASP A 57 -6.59 22.71 28.90
C ASP A 57 -6.75 24.13 29.49
N PRO A 58 -7.82 24.39 30.27
CA PRO A 58 -8.05 25.69 30.87
C PRO A 58 -7.07 26.06 31.99
N GLU A 59 -6.32 25.11 32.54
CA GLU A 59 -5.35 25.33 33.62
C GLU A 59 -3.99 25.73 33.06
N THR A 60 -3.44 24.94 32.13
CA THR A 60 -2.14 25.22 31.48
C THR A 60 -2.26 26.22 30.33
N GLY A 61 -3.43 26.31 29.71
CA GLY A 61 -3.68 27.14 28.53
C GLY A 61 -3.20 26.52 27.22
N GLU A 62 -2.88 25.22 27.23
CA GLU A 62 -2.36 24.49 26.07
C GLU A 62 -3.47 23.92 25.17
N PHE A 63 -3.15 23.80 23.89
CA PHE A 63 -4.00 23.13 22.90
C PHE A 63 -3.45 21.73 22.67
N GLY A 64 -4.32 20.73 22.67
CA GLY A 64 -3.98 19.35 22.39
C GLY A 64 -4.81 18.74 21.26
N GLU A 65 -4.48 17.51 20.91
CA GLU A 65 -5.28 16.69 19.99
C GLU A 65 -6.41 16.00 20.76
N ALA A 66 -7.56 15.81 20.10
CA ALA A 66 -8.69 15.09 20.70
C ALA A 66 -8.46 13.58 20.63
N ASP A 67 -8.80 12.87 21.70
CA ASP A 67 -8.58 11.41 21.80
C ASP A 67 -9.17 10.65 20.59
N GLU A 68 -8.47 9.60 20.17
CA GLU A 68 -8.85 8.72 19.07
C GLU A 68 -10.15 7.96 19.37
N SER A 69 -10.42 7.64 20.64
CA SER A 69 -11.65 6.94 21.04
C SER A 69 -12.90 7.80 20.92
N TYR A 70 -12.74 9.12 20.70
CA TYR A 70 -13.88 10.02 20.62
C TYR A 70 -14.66 9.84 19.31
N VAL A 71 -15.88 9.32 19.47
CA VAL A 71 -16.90 9.29 18.43
C VAL A 71 -17.75 10.56 18.62
N SER A 72 -17.96 11.32 17.56
CA SER A 72 -18.78 12.52 17.63
C SER A 72 -20.22 12.17 18.04
N ASP A 73 -20.59 12.50 19.28
CA ASP A 73 -21.99 12.45 19.76
C ASP A 73 -22.87 13.55 19.15
N VAL A 74 -22.33 14.35 18.21
CA VAL A 74 -23.13 15.28 17.43
C VAL A 74 -24.13 14.44 16.64
N GLN A 75 -25.35 14.40 17.15
CA GLN A 75 -26.52 13.80 16.51
C GLN A 75 -26.47 14.11 15.02
N PRO A 76 -26.55 13.10 14.13
CA PRO A 76 -26.61 13.34 12.69
C PRO A 76 -27.70 14.39 12.43
N ASP A 77 -27.45 15.31 11.50
CA ASP A 77 -28.39 16.39 11.19
C ASP A 77 -29.78 15.77 11.08
N LYS A 78 -30.72 16.15 11.96
CA LYS A 78 -32.06 15.56 12.02
C LYS A 78 -32.82 15.70 10.69
N ARG A 79 -32.31 16.51 9.76
CA ARG A 79 -32.77 16.65 8.37
C ARG A 79 -32.26 15.54 7.42
N LYS A 80 -31.13 14.88 7.71
CA LYS A 80 -30.65 13.72 6.94
C LYS A 80 -31.53 12.52 7.28
N ARG A 81 -32.39 12.12 6.35
CA ARG A 81 -33.14 10.86 6.44
C ARG A 81 -32.16 9.69 6.47
N GLN A 82 -32.37 8.75 7.39
CA GLN A 82 -31.61 7.49 7.42
C GLN A 82 -31.80 6.78 6.08
N ARG A 83 -30.70 6.32 5.46
CA ARG A 83 -30.80 5.53 4.24
C ARG A 83 -31.42 4.18 4.60
N THR A 84 -32.46 3.81 3.87
CA THR A 84 -33.16 2.54 4.03
C THR A 84 -32.56 1.43 3.17
N ILE A 85 -31.69 1.79 2.22
CA ILE A 85 -31.01 0.85 1.31
C ILE A 85 -29.51 1.18 1.35
N LEU A 86 -28.68 0.16 1.53
CA LEU A 86 -27.22 0.26 1.52
C LEU A 86 -26.60 -0.70 0.49
N ASP A 87 -25.42 -0.34 0.00
CA ASP A 87 -24.54 -1.23 -0.74
C ASP A 87 -24.01 -2.31 0.23
N TYR A 88 -24.19 -3.60 -0.08
CA TYR A 88 -23.95 -4.68 0.86
C TYR A 88 -22.78 -5.57 0.47
N GLY A 89 -22.81 -6.13 -0.74
CA GLY A 89 -22.03 -7.34 -1.01
C GLY A 89 -20.51 -7.15 -1.01
N ASP A 90 -20.02 -5.95 -1.34
CA ASP A 90 -18.60 -5.60 -1.37
C ASP A 90 -18.02 -5.43 0.04
N ALA A 91 -18.67 -4.62 0.87
CA ALA A 91 -18.29 -4.43 2.28
C ALA A 91 -18.37 -5.74 3.06
N TYR A 92 -19.47 -6.49 2.89
CA TYR A 92 -19.63 -7.81 3.51
C TYR A 92 -18.54 -8.79 3.08
N PHE A 93 -18.23 -8.85 1.78
CA PHE A 93 -17.18 -9.74 1.28
C PHE A 93 -15.82 -9.44 1.91
N VAL A 94 -15.42 -8.16 1.96
CA VAL A 94 -14.11 -7.77 2.49
C VAL A 94 -14.02 -8.08 3.98
N ASP A 95 -15.06 -7.74 4.75
CA ASP A 95 -15.14 -8.07 6.17
C ASP A 95 -14.96 -9.57 6.42
N GLN A 96 -15.73 -10.41 5.73
CA GLN A 96 -15.62 -11.86 5.88
C GLN A 96 -14.30 -12.41 5.39
N LEU A 97 -13.76 -11.85 4.30
CA LEU A 97 -12.48 -12.27 3.75
C LEU A 97 -11.35 -12.06 4.76
N ILE A 98 -11.29 -10.89 5.41
CA ILE A 98 -10.29 -10.54 6.42
C ILE A 98 -10.27 -11.58 7.54
N HIS A 99 -11.44 -11.93 8.08
CA HIS A 99 -11.57 -12.96 9.11
C HIS A 99 -11.24 -14.37 8.58
N HIS A 100 -11.68 -14.70 7.37
CA HIS A 100 -11.44 -16.01 6.76
C HIS A 100 -9.94 -16.29 6.54
N MET A 101 -9.15 -15.26 6.23
CA MET A 101 -7.70 -15.39 6.09
C MET A 101 -6.93 -15.20 7.41
N GLY A 102 -7.63 -14.93 8.53
CA GLY A 102 -7.01 -14.67 9.83
C GLY A 102 -6.15 -13.39 9.89
N TYR A 103 -6.42 -12.44 8.99
CA TYR A 103 -5.64 -11.20 8.85
C TYR A 103 -6.18 -10.06 9.71
N ASP A 104 -7.37 -10.24 10.29
CA ASP A 104 -7.89 -9.46 11.43
C ASP A 104 -6.84 -9.36 12.55
N LYS A 105 -6.15 -10.47 12.85
CA LYS A 105 -5.06 -10.50 13.85
C LYS A 105 -3.90 -9.57 13.50
N VAL A 106 -3.59 -9.37 12.21
CA VAL A 106 -2.53 -8.44 11.78
C VAL A 106 -3.02 -7.00 11.88
N ILE A 107 -4.26 -6.74 11.47
CA ILE A 107 -4.87 -5.41 11.53
C ILE A 107 -5.02 -4.95 12.99
N ASP A 108 -5.38 -5.85 13.90
CA ASP A 108 -5.61 -5.54 15.30
C ASP A 108 -4.34 -5.11 16.05
N GLU A 109 -3.16 -5.47 15.55
CA GLU A 109 -1.87 -5.07 16.13
C GLU A 109 -1.51 -3.61 15.85
N ILE A 110 -2.16 -2.99 14.86
CA ILE A 110 -2.04 -1.55 14.60
C ILE A 110 -2.70 -0.80 15.77
N SER A 111 -1.89 -0.07 16.53
CA SER A 111 -2.38 0.65 17.71
C SER A 111 -3.14 1.90 17.28
N TYR A 112 -4.45 1.76 17.22
CA TYR A 112 -5.40 2.86 17.04
C TYR A 112 -6.66 2.55 17.84
N LYS A 113 -7.09 3.48 18.71
CA LYS A 113 -8.13 3.18 19.72
C LYS A 113 -9.51 2.92 19.09
N ASN A 114 -9.86 3.61 18.01
CA ASN A 114 -11.14 3.43 17.33
C ASN A 114 -11.03 2.37 16.24
N LYS A 115 -11.25 1.11 16.60
CA LYS A 115 -11.17 -0.04 15.68
C LYS A 115 -12.18 0.02 14.53
N ASP A 116 -13.38 0.52 14.76
CA ASP A 116 -14.38 0.75 13.71
C ASP A 116 -13.84 1.63 12.58
N THR A 117 -13.12 2.71 12.93
CA THR A 117 -12.47 3.58 11.94
C THR A 117 -11.35 2.87 11.20
N LEU A 118 -10.56 2.05 11.90
CA LEU A 118 -9.47 1.27 11.31
C LEU A 118 -10.00 0.29 10.25
N TYR A 119 -10.97 -0.56 10.61
CA TYR A 119 -11.56 -1.53 9.69
C TYR A 119 -12.30 -0.84 8.54
N ALA A 120 -13.09 0.21 8.82
CA ALA A 120 -13.77 0.98 7.77
C ALA A 120 -12.79 1.60 6.77
N MET A 121 -11.63 2.07 7.22
CA MET A 121 -10.60 2.61 6.34
C MET A 121 -9.85 1.52 5.58
N VAL A 122 -9.62 0.34 6.18
CA VAL A 122 -9.08 -0.83 5.47
C VAL A 122 -10.02 -1.25 4.35
N ALA A 123 -11.31 -1.44 4.64
CA ALA A 123 -12.32 -1.78 3.65
C ALA A 123 -12.40 -0.71 2.54
N TYR A 124 -12.35 0.57 2.90
CA TYR A 124 -12.33 1.66 1.94
C TYR A 124 -11.13 1.60 0.99
N TYR A 125 -9.92 1.27 1.48
CA TYR A 125 -8.72 1.15 0.65
C TYR A 125 -8.71 -0.12 -0.22
N VAL A 126 -9.34 -1.21 0.24
CA VAL A 126 -9.52 -2.43 -0.56
C VAL A 126 -10.51 -2.22 -1.70
N ILE A 127 -11.63 -1.54 -1.44
CA ILE A 127 -12.78 -1.45 -2.36
C ILE A 127 -12.68 -0.23 -3.29
N SER A 128 -12.13 0.89 -2.83
CA SER A 128 -12.28 2.19 -3.49
C SER A 128 -10.96 2.90 -3.77
N ASN A 129 -10.83 3.39 -5.01
CA ASN A 129 -9.74 4.28 -5.43
C ASN A 129 -10.04 5.78 -5.19
N ALA A 130 -11.21 6.12 -4.63
CA ALA A 130 -11.59 7.51 -4.41
C ALA A 130 -10.76 8.15 -3.29
N ALA A 131 -10.61 9.48 -3.34
CA ALA A 131 -9.86 10.25 -2.34
C ALA A 131 -10.38 10.04 -0.90
N ASN A 132 -9.52 10.22 0.11
CA ASN A 132 -9.91 10.07 1.53
C ASN A 132 -11.04 11.02 1.96
N CYS A 133 -11.17 12.20 1.35
CA CYS A 133 -12.28 13.11 1.62
C CYS A 133 -13.67 12.54 1.23
N HIS A 134 -13.73 11.45 0.47
CA HIS A 134 -14.97 10.76 0.09
C HIS A 134 -15.28 9.54 0.96
N ALA A 135 -14.41 9.16 1.91
CA ALA A 135 -14.59 7.97 2.75
C ALA A 135 -15.91 8.03 3.54
N ASN A 136 -16.23 9.19 4.15
CA ASN A 136 -17.50 9.36 4.86
C ASN A 136 -18.72 9.21 3.94
N THR A 137 -18.65 9.76 2.72
CA THR A 137 -19.74 9.65 1.75
C THR A 137 -19.97 8.21 1.29
N TRP A 138 -18.88 7.46 1.09
CA TRP A 138 -18.96 6.03 0.80
C TRP A 138 -19.56 5.25 1.98
N TYR A 139 -19.04 5.48 3.19
CA TYR A 139 -19.48 4.83 4.42
C TYR A 139 -20.98 5.04 4.70
N GLU A 140 -21.50 6.27 4.52
CA GLU A 140 -22.93 6.58 4.68
C GLU A 140 -23.85 5.76 3.74
N GLY A 141 -23.33 5.24 2.62
CA GLY A 141 -24.07 4.41 1.67
C GLY A 141 -23.74 2.92 1.71
N SER A 142 -22.84 2.51 2.58
CA SER A 142 -22.28 1.16 2.63
C SER A 142 -22.76 0.42 3.87
N PHE A 143 -22.88 -0.89 3.75
CA PHE A 143 -23.08 -1.81 4.88
C PHE A 143 -21.95 -1.72 5.92
N GLU A 144 -20.80 -1.14 5.55
CA GLU A 144 -19.74 -0.76 6.49
C GLU A 144 -20.27 0.04 7.69
N SER A 145 -21.28 0.89 7.47
CA SER A 145 -21.91 1.68 8.54
C SER A 145 -22.73 0.88 9.54
N ILE A 146 -23.09 -0.35 9.18
CA ILE A 146 -23.75 -1.31 10.06
C ILE A 146 -22.70 -2.15 10.78
N LEU A 147 -21.64 -2.56 10.09
CA LEU A 147 -20.54 -3.35 10.66
C LEU A 147 -19.74 -2.56 11.70
N TYR A 148 -19.42 -1.30 11.39
CA TYR A 148 -18.50 -0.46 12.17
C TYR A 148 -19.14 0.88 12.57
N PRO A 149 -20.26 0.86 13.32
CA PRO A 149 -21.12 2.03 13.54
C PRO A 149 -20.44 3.20 14.27
N LYS A 150 -19.30 2.97 14.94
CA LYS A 150 -18.52 3.99 15.67
C LYS A 150 -17.39 4.59 14.83
N ALA A 151 -17.29 4.23 13.55
CA ALA A 151 -16.27 4.78 12.66
C ALA A 151 -16.44 6.31 12.52
N ASN A 152 -15.33 7.04 12.64
CA ASN A 152 -15.30 8.50 12.55
C ASN A 152 -14.50 8.94 11.32
N LEU A 153 -15.18 9.04 10.19
CA LEU A 153 -14.58 9.31 8.88
C LEU A 153 -14.65 10.79 8.46
N THR A 154 -14.76 11.72 9.41
CA THR A 154 -14.67 13.15 9.09
C THR A 154 -13.28 13.48 8.55
N SER A 155 -13.17 14.43 7.61
CA SER A 155 -11.89 14.71 6.93
C SER A 155 -10.73 14.99 7.88
N GLN A 156 -10.98 15.69 8.98
CA GLN A 156 -9.96 15.95 9.99
C GLN A 156 -9.55 14.67 10.73
N ARG A 157 -10.52 13.84 11.14
CA ARG A 157 -10.23 12.59 11.85
C ARG A 157 -9.52 11.59 10.97
N ILE A 158 -9.80 11.57 9.67
CA ILE A 158 -8.99 10.79 8.73
C ILE A 158 -7.55 11.30 8.74
N SER A 159 -7.30 12.61 8.66
CA SER A 159 -5.93 13.14 8.73
C SER A 159 -5.20 12.76 10.02
N ASP A 160 -5.88 12.81 11.18
CA ASP A 160 -5.32 12.38 12.47
C ASP A 160 -5.05 10.88 12.49
N PHE A 161 -6.00 10.08 12.00
CA PHE A 161 -5.88 8.63 11.85
C PHE A 161 -4.66 8.26 11.01
N MET A 162 -4.47 8.88 9.83
CA MET A 162 -3.31 8.62 8.97
C MET A 162 -1.99 8.89 9.70
N ARG A 163 -1.91 10.00 10.45
CA ARG A 163 -0.71 10.34 11.25
C ARG A 163 -0.49 9.32 12.37
N SER A 164 -1.54 8.87 13.04
CA SER A 164 -1.41 7.94 14.16
C SER A 164 -0.95 6.55 13.73
N ILE A 165 -1.59 5.95 12.74
CA ILE A 165 -1.19 4.61 12.25
C ILE A 165 0.18 4.63 11.56
N GLY A 166 0.61 5.79 11.07
CA GLY A 166 1.90 5.97 10.41
C GLY A 166 3.08 6.28 11.33
N LYS A 167 2.86 6.32 12.65
CA LYS A 167 3.96 6.38 13.62
C LYS A 167 4.87 5.16 13.48
N SER A 168 6.17 5.35 13.67
CA SER A 168 7.18 4.31 13.39
C SER A 168 6.93 3.03 14.18
N GLU A 169 6.52 3.13 15.45
CA GLU A 169 6.18 1.99 16.30
C GLU A 169 5.01 1.17 15.74
N ASN A 170 4.00 1.81 15.17
CA ASN A 170 2.85 1.14 14.56
C ASN A 170 3.24 0.44 13.25
N VAL A 171 4.07 1.09 12.44
CA VAL A 171 4.55 0.55 11.17
C VAL A 171 5.46 -0.67 11.39
N LEU A 172 6.39 -0.60 12.35
CA LEU A 172 7.27 -1.73 12.69
C LEU A 172 6.46 -2.92 13.22
N LYS A 173 5.55 -2.66 14.16
CA LYS A 173 4.68 -3.69 14.73
C LYS A 173 3.78 -4.33 13.68
N PHE A 174 3.27 -3.54 12.72
CA PHE A 174 2.55 -4.07 11.57
C PHE A 174 3.43 -5.01 10.74
N PHE A 175 4.65 -4.59 10.36
CA PHE A 175 5.55 -5.42 9.56
C PHE A 175 5.89 -6.75 10.25
N GLU A 176 6.19 -6.73 11.55
CA GLU A 176 6.47 -7.95 12.32
C GLU A 176 5.30 -8.95 12.25
N ASN A 177 4.08 -8.49 12.53
CA ASN A 177 2.90 -9.36 12.53
C ASN A 177 2.48 -9.79 11.12
N HIS A 178 2.63 -8.90 10.14
CA HIS A 178 2.35 -9.17 8.74
C HIS A 178 3.28 -10.24 8.17
N MET A 179 4.59 -10.13 8.41
CA MET A 179 5.55 -11.11 7.95
C MET A 179 5.41 -12.45 8.68
N LYS A 180 5.08 -12.42 9.97
CA LYS A 180 4.70 -13.63 10.70
C LYS A 180 3.51 -14.33 10.03
N TRP A 181 2.46 -13.57 9.70
CA TRP A 181 1.30 -14.11 8.98
C TRP A 181 1.67 -14.69 7.62
N ILE A 182 2.53 -14.03 6.83
CA ILE A 182 3.04 -14.57 5.55
C ILE A 182 3.76 -15.90 5.78
N LYS A 183 4.67 -15.95 6.76
CA LYS A 183 5.45 -17.16 7.07
C LYS A 183 4.58 -18.34 7.47
N GLU A 184 3.55 -18.09 8.28
CA GLU A 184 2.67 -19.13 8.82
C GLU A 184 1.59 -19.59 7.81
N ASN A 185 1.12 -18.70 6.93
CA ASN A 185 -0.08 -18.95 6.11
C ASN A 185 0.17 -18.96 4.60
N ILE A 186 1.29 -18.40 4.12
CA ILE A 186 1.55 -18.16 2.69
C ILE A 186 2.81 -18.87 2.21
N SER A 187 3.97 -18.52 2.75
CA SER A 187 5.26 -19.12 2.37
C SER A 187 6.31 -18.85 3.44
N SER A 188 7.06 -19.89 3.79
CA SER A 188 8.23 -19.81 4.67
C SER A 188 9.55 -19.64 3.91
N ASP A 189 9.53 -19.57 2.58
CA ASP A 189 10.73 -19.35 1.76
C ASP A 189 11.27 -17.93 2.01
N LYS A 190 12.59 -17.87 2.22
CA LYS A 190 13.39 -16.73 2.64
C LYS A 190 13.82 -15.83 1.47
N ALA A 191 13.64 -16.30 0.24
CA ALA A 191 14.00 -15.57 -0.95
C ALA A 191 13.10 -14.35 -1.16
N ILE A 192 13.72 -13.22 -1.50
CA ILE A 192 13.03 -11.96 -1.70
C ILE A 192 13.23 -11.40 -3.10
N ILE A 193 12.26 -10.60 -3.53
CA ILE A 193 12.40 -9.65 -4.63
C ILE A 193 12.49 -8.25 -4.03
N ILE A 194 13.41 -7.44 -4.52
CA ILE A 194 13.51 -6.03 -4.13
C ILE A 194 13.50 -5.13 -5.35
N ASP A 195 12.64 -4.12 -5.29
CA ASP A 195 12.58 -3.07 -6.30
C ASP A 195 12.07 -1.76 -5.67
N SER A 196 12.09 -0.69 -6.45
CA SER A 196 11.58 0.61 -6.01
C SER A 196 10.66 1.24 -7.04
N THR A 197 9.78 2.10 -6.55
CA THR A 197 8.89 2.89 -7.40
C THR A 197 8.84 4.33 -6.93
N GLY A 198 8.77 5.25 -7.89
CA GLY A 198 8.53 6.67 -7.60
C GLY A 198 7.10 6.87 -7.12
N LEU A 199 6.95 7.70 -6.09
CA LEU A 199 5.68 8.19 -5.56
C LEU A 199 5.61 9.69 -5.82
N PRO A 200 5.03 10.11 -6.97
CA PRO A 200 4.90 11.52 -7.30
C PRO A 200 4.11 12.25 -6.22
N ASN A 201 4.67 13.36 -5.75
CA ASN A 201 4.01 14.21 -4.77
C ASN A 201 4.31 15.69 -5.04
N SER A 202 3.30 16.41 -5.50
CA SER A 202 3.39 17.86 -5.72
C SER A 202 3.45 18.65 -4.40
N ILE A 203 3.18 18.00 -3.26
CA ILE A 203 3.31 18.60 -1.93
C ILE A 203 4.76 18.42 -1.45
N HIS A 204 5.43 19.53 -1.15
CA HIS A 204 6.78 19.47 -0.59
C HIS A 204 6.78 18.92 0.84
N MET A 205 7.63 17.94 1.10
CA MET A 205 7.96 17.36 2.40
C MET A 205 9.44 16.98 2.42
N PRO A 206 10.07 16.73 3.59
CA PRO A 206 11.51 16.41 3.66
C PRO A 206 11.92 15.22 2.79
N LEU A 207 11.00 14.28 2.55
CA LEU A 207 11.20 13.10 1.70
C LEU A 207 10.98 13.33 0.20
N THR A 208 10.54 14.50 -0.24
CA THR A 208 10.36 14.77 -1.68
C THR A 208 11.61 15.40 -2.28
N ALA A 209 12.06 14.84 -3.39
CA ALA A 209 13.15 15.39 -4.17
C ALA A 209 12.82 15.39 -5.67
N ILE A 210 13.49 16.29 -6.40
CA ILE A 210 13.38 16.35 -7.86
C ILE A 210 14.07 15.11 -8.43
N SER A 211 13.32 14.36 -9.22
CA SER A 211 13.76 13.16 -9.93
C SER A 211 13.52 13.35 -11.43
N ASN A 212 14.40 12.78 -12.25
CA ASN A 212 14.23 12.73 -13.70
C ASN A 212 14.22 11.26 -14.13
N HIS A 213 13.04 10.77 -14.49
CA HIS A 213 12.87 9.42 -14.99
C HIS A 213 12.51 9.47 -16.48
N ASN A 214 13.44 9.03 -17.33
CA ASN A 214 13.26 8.99 -18.80
C ASN A 214 12.82 10.33 -19.42
N GLY A 215 13.29 11.46 -18.89
CA GLY A 215 12.98 12.81 -19.40
C GLY A 215 11.72 13.44 -18.80
N LYS A 216 11.01 12.75 -17.89
CA LYS A 216 9.93 13.35 -17.09
C LYS A 216 10.48 13.77 -15.74
N VAL A 217 10.39 15.06 -15.45
CA VAL A 217 10.79 15.64 -14.16
C VAL A 217 9.59 15.60 -13.21
N SER A 218 9.75 14.97 -12.05
CA SER A 218 8.75 14.89 -10.98
C SER A 218 9.38 15.26 -9.64
N ASN A 219 8.60 15.86 -8.75
CA ASN A 219 8.93 15.89 -7.34
C ASN A 219 8.35 14.62 -6.71
N GLU A 220 9.19 13.76 -6.14
CA GLU A 220 8.76 12.44 -5.69
C GLU A 220 9.51 11.98 -4.45
N ALA A 221 8.82 11.19 -3.63
CA ALA A 221 9.46 10.25 -2.71
C ALA A 221 9.68 8.93 -3.45
N ARG A 222 10.62 8.11 -3.02
CA ARG A 222 10.82 6.77 -3.57
C ARG A 222 10.45 5.74 -2.52
N MET A 223 9.62 4.79 -2.93
CA MET A 223 9.24 3.64 -2.12
C MET A 223 10.02 2.43 -2.57
N ILE A 224 10.87 1.91 -1.69
CA ILE A 224 11.50 0.60 -1.84
C ILE A 224 10.52 -0.43 -1.29
N THR A 225 10.34 -1.53 -2.00
CA THR A 225 9.47 -2.63 -1.58
C THR A 225 10.23 -3.94 -1.66
N THR A 226 10.04 -4.77 -0.64
CA THR A 226 10.49 -6.17 -0.62
C THR A 226 9.27 -7.07 -0.74
N LEU A 227 9.32 -8.08 -1.60
CA LEU A 227 8.28 -9.10 -1.76
C LEU A 227 8.88 -10.48 -1.45
N GLN A 228 8.05 -11.42 -1.00
CA GLN A 228 8.42 -12.84 -0.98
C GLN A 228 8.47 -13.35 -2.42
N ARG A 229 9.59 -13.95 -2.84
CA ARG A 229 9.91 -14.21 -4.26
C ARG A 229 8.84 -15.01 -5.00
N ASP A 230 8.35 -16.09 -4.41
CA ASP A 230 7.52 -17.06 -5.14
C ASP A 230 6.02 -16.73 -5.09
N THR A 231 5.62 -16.00 -4.06
CA THR A 231 4.23 -15.63 -3.83
C THR A 231 3.95 -14.18 -4.22
N GLY A 232 4.94 -13.30 -4.30
CA GLY A 232 4.74 -11.88 -4.64
C GLY A 232 3.98 -11.09 -3.57
N TYR A 233 3.84 -11.64 -2.35
CA TYR A 233 3.27 -10.89 -1.23
C TYR A 233 4.27 -9.86 -0.72
N PRO A 234 3.85 -8.64 -0.41
CA PRO A 234 4.73 -7.61 0.12
C PRO A 234 5.19 -7.98 1.52
N LEU A 235 6.47 -7.80 1.83
CA LEU A 235 7.06 -8.03 3.15
C LEU A 235 7.17 -6.72 3.92
N MET A 236 7.78 -5.72 3.31
CA MET A 236 7.94 -4.39 3.88
C MET A 236 8.05 -3.32 2.78
N PHE A 237 7.76 -2.07 3.13
CA PHE A 237 8.20 -0.90 2.37
C PHE A 237 9.14 0.01 3.16
N ARG A 238 9.99 0.76 2.45
CA ARG A 238 10.78 1.86 2.99
C ARG A 238 10.59 3.10 2.12
N ILE A 239 10.53 4.27 2.74
CA ILE A 239 10.44 5.55 2.03
C ILE A 239 11.80 6.23 2.12
N ILE A 240 12.36 6.60 0.97
CA ILE A 240 13.59 7.38 0.87
C ILE A 240 13.36 8.62 0.00
N PRO A 241 14.14 9.70 0.19
CA PRO A 241 14.14 10.83 -0.72
C PRO A 241 14.40 10.42 -2.18
N GLY A 242 13.63 10.99 -3.12
CA GLY A 242 13.64 10.57 -4.53
C GLY A 242 14.98 10.74 -5.28
N ASN A 243 15.89 11.57 -4.76
CA ASN A 243 17.22 11.81 -5.30
C ASN A 243 18.29 10.88 -4.73
N ILE A 244 17.97 10.03 -3.75
CA ILE A 244 18.93 9.08 -3.21
C ILE A 244 19.20 8.01 -4.27
N VAL A 245 20.39 8.12 -4.86
CA VAL A 245 21.05 7.10 -5.68
C VAL A 245 22.11 6.44 -4.79
N ASP A 246 21.72 5.94 -3.61
CA ASP A 246 22.70 5.34 -2.69
C ASP A 246 22.99 3.91 -3.09
N MET A 247 24.26 3.68 -3.45
CA MET A 247 24.93 2.40 -3.23
C MET A 247 24.67 2.01 -1.77
N ASN A 248 24.32 0.75 -1.47
CA ASN A 248 23.83 0.25 -0.18
C ASN A 248 22.31 0.34 0.08
N THR A 249 21.48 0.82 -0.86
CA THR A 249 20.01 0.74 -0.68
C THR A 249 19.55 -0.72 -0.51
N LEU A 250 20.18 -1.64 -1.23
CA LEU A 250 19.96 -3.08 -1.14
C LEU A 250 20.26 -3.58 0.27
N ILE A 251 21.52 -3.46 0.70
CA ILE A 251 22.02 -4.00 1.98
C ILE A 251 21.30 -3.37 3.17
N ARG A 252 21.01 -2.07 3.13
CA ARG A 252 20.21 -1.41 4.18
C ARG A 252 18.79 -1.96 4.27
N SER A 253 18.19 -2.34 3.15
CA SER A 253 16.83 -2.90 3.14
C SER A 253 16.83 -4.33 3.68
N VAL A 254 17.80 -5.15 3.28
CA VAL A 254 18.00 -6.50 3.84
C VAL A 254 18.22 -6.43 5.35
N ASN A 255 19.12 -5.56 5.81
CA ASN A 255 19.37 -5.38 7.24
C ASN A 255 18.12 -4.97 8.02
N VAL A 256 17.26 -4.11 7.48
CA VAL A 256 15.98 -3.79 8.15
C VAL A 256 15.05 -5.01 8.18
N LEU A 257 14.98 -5.78 7.09
CA LEU A 257 14.15 -6.98 7.00
C LEU A 257 14.56 -8.01 8.06
N ASP A 258 15.85 -8.31 8.14
CA ASP A 258 16.38 -9.33 9.06
C ASP A 258 16.20 -8.91 10.53
N ASN A 259 16.35 -7.61 10.84
CA ASN A 259 16.12 -7.08 12.20
C ASN A 259 14.64 -7.13 12.63
N LEU A 260 13.70 -7.24 11.70
CA LEU A 260 12.27 -7.48 12.02
C LEU A 260 12.00 -8.95 12.36
N GLY A 261 13.00 -9.84 12.26
CA GLY A 261 13.06 -11.16 12.91
C GLY A 261 12.19 -12.27 12.33
N ASN A 262 11.43 -12.02 11.26
CA ASN A 262 10.50 -13.01 10.70
C ASN A 262 11.03 -13.72 9.45
N ILE A 263 11.91 -13.06 8.69
CA ILE A 263 12.52 -13.56 7.46
C ILE A 263 14.01 -13.30 7.56
N GLU A 264 14.81 -14.36 7.43
CA GLU A 264 16.27 -14.28 7.35
C GLU A 264 16.62 -14.47 5.88
N THR A 265 16.99 -13.40 5.19
CA THR A 265 17.15 -13.41 3.73
C THR A 265 18.30 -14.32 3.30
N ASP A 266 18.04 -15.29 2.42
CA ASP A 266 19.07 -16.18 1.86
C ASP A 266 19.28 -16.01 0.35
N TYR A 267 18.31 -15.40 -0.35
CA TYR A 267 18.37 -15.20 -1.79
C TYR A 267 17.69 -13.90 -2.22
N ILE A 268 18.33 -13.15 -3.13
CA ILE A 268 17.83 -11.87 -3.64
C ILE A 268 17.67 -11.90 -5.16
N LEU A 269 16.49 -11.49 -5.62
CA LEU A 269 16.23 -11.15 -7.01
C LEU A 269 16.00 -9.64 -7.15
N SER A 270 16.80 -8.98 -8.00
CA SER A 270 16.68 -7.52 -8.18
C SER A 270 17.06 -7.06 -9.58
N ASP A 271 16.70 -5.81 -9.90
CA ASP A 271 17.10 -5.18 -11.17
C ASP A 271 18.55 -4.67 -11.13
N ALA A 272 19.05 -4.29 -12.31
CA ALA A 272 20.38 -3.74 -12.56
C ALA A 272 20.70 -2.50 -11.70
N GLY A 273 19.68 -1.74 -11.30
CA GLY A 273 19.84 -0.56 -10.44
C GLY A 273 20.46 -0.84 -9.07
N TYR A 274 20.39 -2.09 -8.59
CA TYR A 274 20.93 -2.51 -7.30
C TYR A 274 22.32 -3.15 -7.39
N TYR A 275 22.87 -3.32 -8.60
CA TYR A 275 24.19 -3.93 -8.77
C TYR A 275 25.31 -2.93 -8.50
N THR A 276 26.05 -3.14 -7.42
CA THR A 276 27.34 -2.48 -7.11
C THR A 276 28.35 -3.52 -6.63
N LEU A 277 29.65 -3.26 -6.76
CA LEU A 277 30.65 -4.23 -6.31
C LEU A 277 30.66 -4.34 -4.78
N GLU A 278 30.39 -3.22 -4.12
CA GLU A 278 30.25 -3.10 -2.67
C GLU A 278 29.08 -3.95 -2.16
N ASP A 279 27.89 -3.80 -2.77
CA ASP A 279 26.71 -4.61 -2.40
C ASP A 279 26.99 -6.11 -2.63
N ILE A 280 27.62 -6.47 -3.75
CA ILE A 280 27.97 -7.87 -4.06
C ILE A 280 28.89 -8.47 -3.00
N ASN A 281 29.93 -7.73 -2.59
CA ASN A 281 30.85 -8.17 -1.54
C ASN A 281 30.13 -8.39 -0.20
N GLU A 282 29.20 -7.50 0.16
CA GLU A 282 28.37 -7.67 1.36
C GLU A 282 27.44 -8.89 1.27
N LEU A 283 26.82 -9.15 0.13
CA LEU A 283 26.00 -10.35 -0.06
C LEU A 283 26.81 -11.64 0.13
N TYR A 284 28.03 -11.72 -0.43
CA TYR A 284 28.91 -12.87 -0.18
C TYR A 284 29.33 -12.98 1.29
N ARG A 285 29.64 -11.86 1.97
CA ARG A 285 29.97 -11.86 3.41
C ARG A 285 28.80 -12.37 4.26
N ALA A 286 27.57 -12.04 3.88
CA ALA A 286 26.36 -12.46 4.55
C ALA A 286 25.88 -13.86 4.13
N ASN A 287 26.55 -14.53 3.19
CA ASN A 287 26.11 -15.80 2.59
C ASN A 287 24.68 -15.71 2.00
N ILE A 288 24.40 -14.60 1.30
CA ILE A 288 23.15 -14.35 0.61
C ILE A 288 23.36 -14.53 -0.89
N ASP A 289 22.64 -15.48 -1.46
CA ASP A 289 22.66 -15.74 -2.89
C ASP A 289 21.89 -14.66 -3.67
N PHE A 290 22.19 -14.51 -4.96
CA PHE A 290 21.52 -13.51 -5.76
C PHE A 290 21.43 -13.87 -7.24
N LEU A 291 20.49 -13.21 -7.91
CA LEU A 291 20.40 -13.12 -9.37
C LEU A 291 20.01 -11.70 -9.75
N MET A 292 20.87 -11.05 -10.55
CA MET A 292 20.72 -9.63 -10.90
C MET A 292 21.16 -9.40 -12.34
N ARG A 293 20.67 -8.33 -12.96
CA ARG A 293 21.19 -7.89 -14.26
C ARG A 293 22.47 -7.06 -14.06
N LEU A 294 23.51 -7.36 -14.82
CA LEU A 294 24.74 -6.57 -14.83
C LEU A 294 24.55 -5.30 -15.66
N PRO A 295 24.77 -4.09 -15.10
CA PRO A 295 24.67 -2.86 -15.86
C PRO A 295 25.76 -2.73 -16.94
N GLU A 296 25.40 -2.16 -18.09
CA GLU A 296 26.30 -1.96 -19.26
C GLU A 296 27.54 -1.12 -18.95
N LYS A 297 27.48 -0.27 -17.91
CA LYS A 297 28.59 0.58 -17.47
C LYS A 297 29.81 -0.25 -17.02
N TYR A 298 29.60 -1.46 -16.50
CA TYR A 298 30.69 -2.30 -15.97
C TYR A 298 31.58 -2.84 -17.09
N ARG A 299 32.89 -2.90 -16.83
CA ARG A 299 33.87 -3.44 -17.77
C ARG A 299 33.59 -4.92 -18.10
N LEU A 300 33.25 -5.71 -17.07
CA LEU A 300 32.91 -7.13 -17.21
C LEU A 300 31.83 -7.36 -18.28
N TYR A 301 30.81 -6.49 -18.36
CA TYR A 301 29.75 -6.57 -19.36
C TYR A 301 30.32 -6.55 -20.79
N ARG A 302 31.19 -5.58 -21.07
CA ARG A 302 31.83 -5.40 -22.40
C ARG A 302 32.81 -6.52 -22.70
N ASP A 303 33.57 -6.95 -21.71
CA ASP A 303 34.56 -8.03 -21.86
C ASP A 303 33.86 -9.37 -22.21
N LEU A 304 32.71 -9.66 -21.60
CA LEU A 304 31.91 -10.86 -21.91
C LEU A 304 31.36 -10.82 -23.34
N ILE A 305 30.77 -9.70 -23.78
CA ILE A 305 30.24 -9.56 -25.14
C ILE A 305 31.36 -9.68 -26.17
N ASN A 306 32.47 -8.98 -25.98
CA ASN A 306 33.58 -9.01 -26.94
C ASN A 306 34.19 -10.40 -27.08
N LYS A 307 34.31 -11.13 -25.96
CA LYS A 307 34.95 -12.45 -25.94
C LYS A 307 34.02 -13.56 -26.42
N TYR A 308 32.76 -13.56 -25.99
CA TYR A 308 31.84 -14.69 -26.18
C TYR A 308 30.66 -14.38 -27.12
N GLY A 309 30.39 -13.11 -27.43
CA GLY A 309 29.34 -12.70 -28.36
C GLY A 309 29.45 -13.32 -29.77
N PRO A 310 30.65 -13.39 -30.40
CA PRO A 310 30.80 -14.00 -31.73
C PRO A 310 30.36 -15.47 -31.82
N GLU A 311 30.40 -16.22 -30.72
CA GLU A 311 30.02 -17.64 -30.65
C GLU A 311 28.68 -17.88 -29.93
N LEU A 312 27.98 -16.82 -29.52
CA LEU A 312 26.76 -16.94 -28.73
C LEU A 312 25.59 -17.51 -29.55
N LYS A 313 25.46 -17.11 -30.82
CA LYS A 313 24.34 -17.48 -31.71
C LYS A 313 24.51 -18.88 -32.30
N GLN A 314 24.45 -19.89 -31.45
CA GLN A 314 24.59 -21.30 -31.81
C GLN A 314 23.47 -22.12 -31.20
N GLU A 315 23.09 -23.22 -31.85
CA GLU A 315 21.97 -24.09 -31.41
C GLU A 315 22.11 -24.53 -29.95
N ARG A 316 23.32 -24.89 -29.51
CA ARG A 316 23.60 -25.32 -28.13
C ARG A 316 23.33 -24.24 -27.06
N ASN A 317 23.26 -22.97 -27.46
CA ASN A 317 22.99 -21.85 -26.58
C ASN A 317 21.54 -21.36 -26.75
N MET A 318 20.75 -21.96 -27.64
CA MET A 318 19.42 -21.50 -27.98
C MET A 318 18.42 -21.94 -26.89
N VAL A 319 17.76 -20.97 -26.27
CA VAL A 319 16.73 -21.18 -25.26
C VAL A 319 15.40 -20.63 -25.79
N LYS A 320 14.38 -21.48 -25.80
CA LYS A 320 13.00 -21.05 -26.05
C LYS A 320 12.39 -20.60 -24.72
N TYR A 321 11.97 -19.35 -24.64
CA TYR A 321 11.32 -18.79 -23.45
C TYR A 321 10.03 -18.09 -23.84
N SER A 322 8.89 -18.60 -23.38
CA SER A 322 7.57 -18.19 -23.88
C SER A 322 7.51 -18.27 -25.42
N ASP A 323 7.15 -17.16 -26.08
CA ASP A 323 7.02 -17.08 -27.54
C ASP A 323 8.29 -16.57 -28.25
N ARG A 324 9.41 -16.41 -27.53
CA ARG A 324 10.66 -15.86 -28.09
C ARG A 324 11.84 -16.82 -28.02
N VAL A 325 12.83 -16.54 -28.85
CA VAL A 325 14.11 -17.27 -28.91
C VAL A 325 15.22 -16.38 -28.39
N VAL A 326 15.94 -16.86 -27.37
CA VAL A 326 17.05 -16.16 -26.74
C VAL A 326 18.28 -17.06 -26.78
N TYR A 327 19.44 -16.52 -27.12
CA TYR A 327 20.70 -17.27 -27.00
C TYR A 327 21.36 -16.95 -25.67
N ILE A 328 21.70 -17.96 -24.87
CA ILE A 328 22.27 -17.81 -23.54
C ILE A 328 23.49 -18.70 -23.39
N LYS A 329 24.57 -18.12 -22.86
CA LYS A 329 25.77 -18.86 -22.47
C LYS A 329 26.14 -18.55 -21.03
N GLN A 330 26.25 -19.60 -20.21
CA GLN A 330 26.78 -19.51 -18.86
C GLN A 330 28.31 -19.49 -18.89
N ILE A 331 28.91 -18.57 -18.13
CA ILE A 331 30.34 -18.33 -18.05
C ILE A 331 30.70 -18.15 -16.57
N GLU A 332 31.65 -18.93 -16.08
CA GLU A 332 32.21 -18.70 -14.74
C GLU A 332 33.05 -17.41 -14.74
N VAL A 333 32.80 -16.55 -13.77
CA VAL A 333 33.45 -15.25 -13.63
C VAL A 333 33.87 -14.98 -12.19
N SER A 334 34.78 -14.05 -12.03
CA SER A 334 35.17 -13.49 -10.73
C SER A 334 34.63 -12.07 -10.62
N ILE A 335 33.93 -11.76 -9.54
CA ILE A 335 33.33 -10.44 -9.28
C ILE A 335 33.68 -9.94 -7.88
N GLY A 336 33.55 -8.63 -7.67
CA GLY A 336 33.89 -8.02 -6.38
C GLY A 336 35.34 -8.30 -5.98
N ASP A 337 35.54 -8.75 -4.74
CA ASP A 337 36.85 -9.07 -4.14
C ASP A 337 37.40 -10.45 -4.55
N GLY A 338 37.06 -10.93 -5.75
CA GLY A 338 37.51 -12.23 -6.25
C GLY A 338 36.50 -13.37 -6.05
N HIS A 339 35.24 -13.05 -5.76
CA HIS A 339 34.20 -14.04 -5.51
C HIS A 339 33.79 -14.76 -6.79
N LYS A 340 33.65 -16.08 -6.69
CA LYS A 340 33.17 -16.93 -7.77
C LYS A 340 31.69 -16.64 -8.05
N ALA A 341 31.36 -16.36 -9.30
CA ALA A 341 29.99 -16.15 -9.77
C ALA A 341 29.79 -16.73 -11.18
N TYR A 342 28.54 -16.70 -11.66
CA TYR A 342 28.16 -17.17 -12.98
C TYR A 342 27.49 -16.02 -13.76
N ALA A 343 28.09 -15.69 -14.89
CA ALA A 343 27.53 -14.75 -15.86
C ALA A 343 26.75 -15.49 -16.93
N PHE A 344 25.51 -15.09 -17.16
CA PHE A 344 24.67 -15.59 -18.24
C PHE A 344 24.61 -14.50 -19.30
N LEU A 345 25.47 -14.63 -20.32
CA LEU A 345 25.47 -13.74 -21.47
C LEU A 345 24.30 -14.13 -22.37
N GLY A 346 23.35 -13.22 -22.52
CA GLY A 346 22.15 -13.40 -23.30
C GLY A 346 22.11 -12.51 -24.54
N TYR A 347 21.45 -12.98 -25.60
CA TYR A 347 21.08 -12.20 -26.77
C TYR A 347 19.63 -12.49 -27.16
N ASP A 348 18.78 -11.47 -27.04
CA ASP A 348 17.35 -11.54 -27.31
C ASP A 348 17.04 -10.94 -28.68
N LEU A 349 16.56 -11.78 -29.61
CA LEU A 349 16.24 -11.36 -30.99
C LEU A 349 15.11 -10.34 -31.04
N ASP A 350 14.07 -10.51 -30.22
CA ASP A 350 12.88 -9.66 -30.24
C ASP A 350 13.18 -8.27 -29.67
N GLN A 351 14.08 -8.21 -28.69
CA GLN A 351 14.53 -6.95 -28.09
C GLN A 351 15.31 -6.08 -29.09
N VAL A 352 16.05 -6.69 -30.02
CA VAL A 352 16.81 -5.95 -31.05
C VAL A 352 15.87 -5.11 -31.92
N ASP A 353 14.80 -5.71 -32.44
CA ASP A 353 13.87 -5.03 -33.33
C ASP A 353 13.23 -3.81 -32.64
N HIS A 354 12.83 -3.97 -31.38
CA HIS A 354 12.32 -2.87 -30.55
C HIS A 354 13.37 -1.75 -30.30
N GLU A 355 14.62 -2.12 -30.01
CA GLU A 355 15.69 -1.16 -29.73
C GLU A 355 16.12 -0.38 -30.98
N ILE A 356 16.11 -1.01 -32.16
CA ILE A 356 16.39 -0.36 -33.45
C ILE A 356 15.38 0.76 -33.69
N HIS A 357 14.07 0.47 -33.58
CA HIS A 357 13.03 1.48 -33.76
C HIS A 357 13.18 2.67 -32.79
N LYS A 358 13.51 2.39 -31.53
CA LYS A 358 13.72 3.43 -30.51
C LYS A 358 14.98 4.25 -30.77
N CYS A 359 16.06 3.62 -31.24
CA CYS A 359 17.31 4.30 -31.56
C CYS A 359 17.15 5.24 -32.75
N LEU A 360 16.49 4.79 -33.82
CA LEU A 360 16.20 5.61 -35.00
C LEU A 360 15.32 6.82 -34.68
N ASN A 361 14.37 6.67 -33.74
CA ASN A 361 13.55 7.81 -33.29
C ASN A 361 14.34 8.87 -32.49
N LYS A 362 15.48 8.50 -31.89
CA LYS A 362 16.34 9.40 -31.09
C LYS A 362 17.61 9.86 -31.83
N SER A 363 17.83 9.43 -33.06
CA SER A 363 19.10 9.60 -33.77
C SER A 363 19.31 10.96 -34.43
N LYS A 364 18.39 11.94 -34.25
CA LYS A 364 18.50 13.27 -34.89
C LYS A 364 19.77 14.06 -34.51
N GLU A 365 20.44 13.69 -33.42
CA GLU A 365 21.64 14.37 -32.89
C GLU A 365 22.87 13.44 -32.75
N MET A 366 22.82 12.21 -33.26
CA MET A 366 23.88 11.21 -33.09
C MET A 366 24.73 11.02 -34.35
N SER A 367 26.04 10.77 -34.20
CA SER A 367 26.91 10.43 -35.33
C SER A 367 26.69 8.99 -35.81
N THR A 368 26.97 8.72 -37.09
CA THR A 368 26.85 7.38 -37.68
C THR A 368 27.66 6.33 -36.91
N MET A 369 28.85 6.70 -36.42
CA MET A 369 29.69 5.80 -35.61
C MET A 369 29.05 5.47 -34.25
N GLN A 370 28.41 6.45 -33.60
CA GLN A 370 27.69 6.21 -32.34
C GLN A 370 26.45 5.35 -32.55
N ILE A 371 25.75 5.52 -33.68
CA ILE A 371 24.61 4.69 -34.05
C ILE A 371 25.06 3.25 -34.31
N GLN A 372 26.11 3.06 -35.11
CA GLN A 372 26.65 1.73 -35.39
C GLN A 372 27.07 1.00 -34.10
N LYS A 373 27.80 1.68 -33.21
CA LYS A 373 28.21 1.10 -31.94
C LYS A 373 27.03 0.70 -31.05
N LYS A 374 25.94 1.47 -31.06
CA LYS A 374 24.70 1.10 -30.36
C LYS A 374 24.04 -0.12 -30.99
N LEU A 375 23.92 -0.16 -32.32
CA LEU A 375 23.32 -1.28 -33.05
C LEU A 375 24.06 -2.60 -32.76
N GLU A 376 25.40 -2.56 -32.70
CA GLU A 376 26.24 -3.73 -32.41
C GLU A 376 26.05 -4.28 -30.98
N SER A 377 25.62 -3.44 -30.02
CA SER A 377 25.36 -3.86 -28.64
C SER A 377 23.89 -4.17 -28.33
N MET A 378 22.97 -3.93 -29.27
CA MET A 378 21.53 -4.16 -29.06
C MET A 378 21.21 -5.64 -28.85
N GLY A 379 20.19 -5.89 -28.04
CA GLY A 379 19.71 -7.24 -27.72
C GLY A 379 20.61 -8.03 -26.77
N TYR A 380 21.84 -7.59 -26.49
CA TYR A 380 22.68 -8.21 -25.48
C TYR A 380 22.21 -7.85 -24.07
N PHE A 381 22.31 -8.81 -23.16
CA PHE A 381 22.19 -8.59 -21.72
C PHE A 381 23.10 -9.58 -20.97
N VAL A 382 23.41 -9.27 -19.72
CA VAL A 382 24.15 -10.18 -18.85
C VAL A 382 23.41 -10.27 -17.52
N LEU A 383 23.08 -11.49 -17.10
CA LEU A 383 22.65 -11.77 -15.74
C LEU A 383 23.84 -12.30 -14.95
N ILE A 384 23.93 -11.96 -13.67
CA ILE A 384 24.96 -12.43 -12.75
C ILE A 384 24.25 -13.15 -11.60
N SER A 385 24.73 -14.34 -11.29
CA SER A 385 24.29 -15.09 -10.12
C SER A 385 25.45 -15.63 -9.31
N SER A 386 25.27 -15.73 -7.99
CA SER A 386 26.15 -16.50 -7.11
C SER A 386 26.03 -18.01 -7.32
N LEU A 387 24.88 -18.49 -7.82
CA LEU A 387 24.59 -19.90 -8.05
C LEU A 387 24.64 -20.27 -9.55
N PRO A 388 25.02 -21.52 -9.88
CA PRO A 388 24.89 -22.02 -11.24
C PRO A 388 23.42 -22.33 -11.56
N PHE A 389 23.02 -22.14 -12.81
CA PHE A 389 21.69 -22.50 -13.31
C PHE A 389 21.83 -23.22 -14.65
N PRO A 390 20.96 -24.18 -14.97
CA PRO A 390 20.69 -24.55 -16.36
C PRO A 390 20.32 -23.30 -17.17
N ILE A 391 20.81 -23.18 -18.41
CA ILE A 391 20.59 -21.97 -19.23
C ILE A 391 19.11 -21.74 -19.54
N GLU A 392 18.30 -22.79 -19.47
CA GLU A 392 16.86 -22.83 -19.68
C GLU A 392 16.08 -22.29 -18.47
N GLU A 393 16.66 -22.37 -17.27
CA GLU A 393 16.03 -22.00 -16.00
C GLU A 393 16.35 -20.57 -15.56
N VAL A 394 17.47 -20.00 -16.04
CA VAL A 394 17.90 -18.65 -15.60
C VAL A 394 16.90 -17.55 -15.97
N LEU A 395 16.27 -17.63 -17.15
CA LEU A 395 15.24 -16.67 -17.54
C LEU A 395 13.97 -16.82 -16.71
N PRO A 396 13.36 -18.02 -16.58
CA PRO A 396 12.25 -18.21 -15.65
C PRO A 396 12.55 -17.66 -14.26
N ALA A 397 13.72 -17.97 -13.68
CA ALA A 397 14.12 -17.48 -12.38
C ALA A 397 14.23 -15.94 -12.33
N TYR A 398 14.86 -15.32 -13.33
CA TYR A 398 15.02 -13.87 -13.39
C TYR A 398 13.67 -13.15 -13.58
N TYR A 399 12.78 -13.71 -14.39
CA TYR A 399 11.47 -13.10 -14.68
C TYR A 399 10.44 -13.28 -13.57
N THR A 400 10.69 -14.11 -12.56
CA THR A 400 9.94 -14.07 -11.30
C THR A 400 9.93 -12.65 -10.69
N ARG A 401 10.94 -11.82 -11.00
CA ARG A 401 10.98 -10.40 -10.61
C ARG A 401 9.76 -9.62 -11.09
N GLN A 402 9.12 -10.00 -12.20
CA GLN A 402 7.91 -9.35 -12.72
C GLN A 402 6.76 -9.29 -11.69
N LEU A 403 6.76 -10.14 -10.67
CA LEU A 403 5.82 -10.05 -9.56
C LEU A 403 5.87 -8.67 -8.86
N VAL A 404 7.02 -8.00 -8.82
CA VAL A 404 7.13 -6.66 -8.23
C VAL A 404 6.48 -5.59 -9.09
N GLU A 405 6.56 -5.73 -10.40
CA GLU A 405 5.89 -4.84 -11.36
C GLU A 405 4.38 -5.03 -11.26
N GLN A 406 3.91 -6.29 -11.21
CA GLN A 406 2.50 -6.63 -11.00
C GLN A 406 1.98 -6.09 -9.65
N TYR A 407 2.78 -6.20 -8.58
CA TYR A 407 2.45 -5.63 -7.28
C TYR A 407 2.32 -4.10 -7.34
N PHE A 408 3.25 -3.41 -8.01
CA PHE A 408 3.17 -1.96 -8.15
C PHE A 408 1.96 -1.51 -8.98
N ASP A 409 1.64 -2.22 -10.06
CA ASP A 409 0.46 -1.94 -10.88
C ASP A 409 -0.83 -2.14 -10.10
N LEU A 410 -0.93 -3.25 -9.36
CA LEU A 410 -2.06 -3.52 -8.46
C LEU A 410 -2.17 -2.46 -7.36
N SER A 411 -1.03 -2.06 -6.79
CA SER A 411 -1.01 -1.08 -5.69
C SER A 411 -1.45 0.30 -6.17
N LYS A 412 -0.98 0.74 -7.33
CA LYS A 412 -1.37 2.02 -7.94
C LYS A 412 -2.80 2.02 -8.48
N GLY A 413 -3.25 0.88 -9.01
CA GLY A 413 -4.53 0.76 -9.71
C GLY A 413 -5.71 0.34 -8.83
N SER A 414 -5.51 -0.48 -7.79
CA SER A 414 -6.61 -1.06 -7.00
C SER A 414 -6.41 -0.99 -5.49
N SER A 415 -5.25 -0.51 -5.02
CA SER A 415 -4.93 -0.42 -3.59
C SER A 415 -4.47 0.98 -3.18
N LYS A 416 -4.84 1.98 -4.00
CA LYS A 416 -4.74 3.41 -3.67
C LYS A 416 -3.34 3.92 -3.31
N LEU A 417 -2.26 3.27 -3.78
CA LEU A 417 -0.89 3.71 -3.51
C LEU A 417 -0.59 5.15 -3.99
N THR A 418 -1.28 5.57 -5.05
CA THR A 418 -1.15 6.93 -5.59
C THR A 418 -2.52 7.52 -5.93
N PRO A 419 -2.72 8.84 -5.83
CA PRO A 419 -1.75 9.86 -5.39
C PRO A 419 -1.65 9.96 -3.86
N LEU A 420 -0.48 10.35 -3.34
CA LEU A 420 -0.23 10.47 -1.88
C LEU A 420 -1.15 11.50 -1.20
N ARG A 421 -1.23 12.74 -1.72
CA ARG A 421 -2.10 13.83 -1.21
C ARG A 421 -1.98 14.10 0.31
N VAL A 422 -0.81 13.87 0.91
CA VAL A 422 -0.55 14.04 2.34
C VAL A 422 0.66 14.94 2.59
N HIS A 423 0.66 15.59 3.77
CA HIS A 423 1.58 16.68 4.10
C HIS A 423 2.69 16.32 5.12
N SER A 424 2.54 15.25 5.91
CA SER A 424 3.55 14.81 6.89
C SER A 424 4.07 13.41 6.58
N GLU A 425 5.28 13.08 7.05
CA GLU A 425 5.89 11.76 6.84
C GLU A 425 5.07 10.64 7.48
N GLU A 426 4.54 10.87 8.68
CA GLU A 426 3.68 9.91 9.38
C GLU A 426 2.41 9.66 8.56
N ALA A 427 1.77 10.70 8.06
CA ALA A 427 0.59 10.53 7.21
C ALA A 427 0.91 9.75 5.92
N VAL A 428 2.11 9.92 5.33
CA VAL A 428 2.57 9.08 4.21
C VAL A 428 2.72 7.63 4.65
N ARG A 429 3.42 7.36 5.75
CA ARG A 429 3.60 5.99 6.25
C ARG A 429 2.26 5.32 6.54
N GLY A 430 1.32 6.03 7.15
CA GLY A 430 -0.03 5.51 7.40
C GLY A 430 -0.81 5.22 6.11
N HIS A 431 -0.62 6.04 5.08
CA HIS A 431 -1.17 5.79 3.76
C HIS A 431 -0.58 4.55 3.10
N LEU A 432 0.75 4.42 3.10
CA LEU A 432 1.42 3.25 2.56
C LEU A 432 1.07 1.98 3.32
N LEU A 433 0.89 2.06 4.64
CA LEU A 433 0.44 0.95 5.48
C LEU A 433 -0.95 0.44 5.03
N LEU A 434 -1.94 1.33 4.90
CA LEU A 434 -3.27 0.92 4.40
C LEU A 434 -3.23 0.42 2.96
N SER A 435 -2.42 1.05 2.11
CA SER A 435 -2.25 0.62 0.71
C SER A 435 -1.59 -0.76 0.62
N MET A 436 -0.64 -1.09 1.50
CA MET A 436 -0.02 -2.41 1.58
C MET A 436 -0.98 -3.48 2.11
N ILE A 437 -1.82 -3.15 3.10
CA ILE A 437 -2.91 -4.02 3.56
C ILE A 437 -3.87 -4.32 2.41
N ALA A 438 -4.32 -3.28 1.72
CA ALA A 438 -5.23 -3.43 0.59
C ALA A 438 -4.59 -4.24 -0.55
N ALA A 439 -3.31 -4.00 -0.85
CA ALA A 439 -2.57 -4.77 -1.85
C ALA A 439 -2.43 -6.24 -1.45
N THR A 440 -2.15 -6.53 -0.18
CA THR A 440 -2.09 -7.90 0.35
C THR A 440 -3.42 -8.64 0.16
N ILE A 441 -4.53 -8.02 0.54
CA ILE A 441 -5.88 -8.58 0.37
C ILE A 441 -6.20 -8.77 -1.12
N ASN A 442 -5.84 -7.80 -1.96
CA ASN A 442 -6.07 -7.87 -3.41
C ASN A 442 -5.19 -8.93 -4.09
N VAL A 443 -3.93 -9.14 -3.66
CA VAL A 443 -3.07 -10.25 -4.13
C VAL A 443 -3.70 -11.58 -3.75
N TYR A 444 -4.24 -11.71 -2.54
CA TYR A 444 -4.95 -12.91 -2.11
C TYR A 444 -6.18 -13.17 -2.99
N ILE A 445 -6.98 -12.13 -3.26
CA ILE A 445 -8.15 -12.24 -4.13
C ILE A 445 -7.75 -12.69 -5.54
N GLN A 446 -6.72 -12.06 -6.12
CA GLN A 446 -6.22 -12.38 -7.46
C GLN A 446 -5.74 -13.84 -7.55
N LYS A 447 -4.99 -14.30 -6.55
CA LYS A 447 -4.47 -15.67 -6.49
C LYS A 447 -5.55 -16.73 -6.23
N LYS A 448 -6.65 -16.40 -5.55
CA LYS A 448 -7.73 -17.36 -5.32
C LYS A 448 -8.73 -17.40 -6.48
N THR A 449 -8.92 -16.26 -7.15
CA THR A 449 -9.87 -16.17 -8.27
C THR A 449 -9.31 -16.70 -9.59
N LYS A 450 -7.98 -16.68 -9.83
CA LYS A 450 -7.18 -17.35 -10.90
C LYS A 450 -7.73 -17.45 -12.35
N LYS A 451 -8.95 -17.01 -12.66
CA LYS A 451 -9.73 -17.42 -13.87
C LYS A 451 -10.88 -16.49 -14.29
N THR A 452 -11.25 -15.45 -13.56
CA THR A 452 -12.26 -14.48 -14.05
C THR A 452 -11.57 -13.39 -14.87
N ALA A 453 -11.96 -13.23 -16.14
CA ALA A 453 -11.51 -12.15 -17.05
C ALA A 453 -11.94 -10.73 -16.60
N THR A 454 -12.19 -10.55 -15.30
CA THR A 454 -12.70 -9.34 -14.68
C THR A 454 -11.60 -8.80 -13.79
N ASN A 455 -11.21 -7.56 -14.04
CA ASN A 455 -10.31 -6.81 -13.16
C ASN A 455 -10.92 -6.68 -11.74
N GLN A 456 -10.09 -6.37 -10.75
CA GLN A 456 -10.50 -6.23 -9.34
C GLN A 456 -11.68 -5.28 -9.17
N GLU A 457 -11.69 -4.20 -9.94
CA GLU A 457 -12.79 -3.23 -10.00
C GLU A 457 -14.13 -3.90 -10.35
N GLY A 458 -14.18 -4.75 -11.38
CA GLY A 458 -15.40 -5.44 -11.77
C GLY A 458 -15.87 -6.49 -10.76
N ILE A 459 -14.97 -7.08 -9.95
CA ILE A 459 -15.34 -7.93 -8.81
C ILE A 459 -16.12 -7.11 -7.78
N PHE A 460 -15.54 -6.01 -7.31
CA PHE A 460 -16.19 -5.17 -6.29
C PHE A 460 -17.45 -4.49 -6.82
N MET A 461 -17.49 -4.04 -8.08
CA MET A 461 -18.72 -3.53 -8.69
C MET A 461 -19.82 -4.60 -8.74
N GLY A 462 -19.48 -5.85 -9.04
CA GLY A 462 -20.43 -6.96 -9.06
C GLY A 462 -20.97 -7.30 -7.67
N LEU A 463 -20.11 -7.31 -6.66
CA LEU A 463 -20.49 -7.49 -5.26
C LEU A 463 -21.37 -6.33 -4.75
N ARG A 464 -20.99 -5.09 -5.07
CA ARG A 464 -21.69 -3.87 -4.67
C ARG A 464 -23.13 -3.79 -5.19
N ASN A 465 -23.46 -4.50 -6.26
CA ASN A 465 -24.83 -4.54 -6.79
C ASN A 465 -25.81 -5.26 -5.84
N GLN A 466 -25.33 -6.13 -4.95
CA GLN A 466 -26.15 -6.68 -3.88
C GLN A 466 -26.38 -5.61 -2.81
N LYS A 467 -27.64 -5.40 -2.42
CA LYS A 467 -28.04 -4.40 -1.43
C LYS A 467 -28.56 -5.05 -0.16
N CYS A 468 -28.79 -4.23 0.86
CA CYS A 468 -29.58 -4.61 2.03
C CYS A 468 -30.56 -3.50 2.42
N LEU A 469 -31.71 -3.90 2.95
CA LEU A 469 -32.75 -3.04 3.49
C LEU A 469 -32.56 -2.86 4.99
N VAL A 470 -32.43 -1.61 5.44
CA VAL A 470 -32.20 -1.27 6.84
C VAL A 470 -33.50 -0.87 7.53
N TYR A 471 -33.88 -1.65 8.54
CA TYR A 471 -34.98 -1.37 9.47
C TYR A 471 -34.42 -0.99 10.85
N LYS A 472 -35.31 -0.60 11.78
CA LYS A 472 -34.91 -0.16 13.13
C LYS A 472 -34.10 -1.19 13.92
N THR A 473 -34.45 -2.47 13.77
CA THR A 473 -33.88 -3.57 14.57
C THR A 473 -33.31 -4.71 13.71
N VAL A 474 -33.52 -4.65 12.40
CA VAL A 474 -33.15 -5.70 11.45
C VAL A 474 -32.58 -5.05 10.19
N THR A 475 -31.56 -5.67 9.61
CA THR A 475 -31.08 -5.36 8.26
C THR A 475 -31.31 -6.59 7.41
N SER A 476 -32.20 -6.54 6.42
CA SER A 476 -32.49 -7.66 5.52
C SER A 476 -31.56 -7.61 4.33
N VAL A 477 -30.91 -8.74 4.01
CA VAL A 477 -29.99 -8.85 2.88
C VAL A 477 -30.80 -9.24 1.64
N GLU A 478 -30.58 -8.56 0.52
CA GLU A 478 -31.20 -8.93 -0.76
C GLU A 478 -30.43 -10.09 -1.41
N GLU A 479 -31.06 -10.77 -2.36
CA GLU A 479 -30.50 -11.94 -3.00
C GLU A 479 -29.17 -11.62 -3.71
N PRO A 480 -28.10 -12.40 -3.47
CA PRO A 480 -26.86 -12.23 -4.20
C PRO A 480 -27.07 -12.53 -5.69
N GLN A 481 -26.63 -11.61 -6.54
CA GLN A 481 -26.58 -11.83 -7.98
C GLN A 481 -25.54 -12.89 -8.36
N LYS A 482 -25.61 -13.43 -9.59
CA LYS A 482 -24.67 -14.47 -10.07
C LYS A 482 -23.20 -14.17 -9.77
N ARG A 483 -22.73 -12.96 -10.08
CA ARG A 483 -21.34 -12.56 -9.81
C ARG A 483 -20.99 -12.59 -8.33
N ALA A 484 -21.88 -12.11 -7.46
CA ALA A 484 -21.66 -12.15 -6.01
C ALA A 484 -21.62 -13.60 -5.51
N ASN A 485 -22.53 -14.46 -5.96
CA ASN A 485 -22.52 -15.90 -5.66
C ASN A 485 -21.25 -16.59 -6.11
N ASP A 486 -20.79 -16.34 -7.35
CA ASP A 486 -19.56 -16.93 -7.87
C ASP A 486 -18.35 -16.56 -6.99
N ILE A 487 -18.28 -15.32 -6.52
CA ILE A 487 -17.24 -14.86 -5.60
C ILE A 487 -17.41 -15.48 -4.21
N TYR A 488 -18.60 -15.44 -3.60
CA TYR A 488 -18.83 -16.05 -2.29
C TYR A 488 -18.46 -17.53 -2.27
N ASN A 489 -18.85 -18.27 -3.30
CA ASN A 489 -18.49 -19.69 -3.45
C ASN A 489 -16.98 -19.88 -3.62
N ALA A 490 -16.31 -19.06 -4.43
CA ALA A 490 -14.85 -19.15 -4.62
C ALA A 490 -14.06 -18.96 -3.31
N PHE A 491 -14.63 -18.24 -2.34
CA PHE A 491 -14.00 -17.97 -1.04
C PHE A 491 -14.61 -18.77 0.12
N ASN A 492 -15.58 -19.66 -0.14
CA ASN A 492 -16.34 -20.38 0.90
C ASN A 492 -17.00 -19.44 1.94
N ILE A 493 -17.53 -18.31 1.47
CA ILE A 493 -18.25 -17.33 2.28
C ILE A 493 -19.76 -17.59 2.13
N SER A 494 -20.47 -17.76 3.25
CA SER A 494 -21.92 -17.94 3.24
C SER A 494 -22.61 -16.60 3.43
N CYS A 495 -23.55 -16.21 2.57
CA CYS A 495 -24.27 -14.94 2.72
C CYS A 495 -25.48 -15.09 3.67
N PRO A 496 -25.61 -14.27 4.73
CA PRO A 496 -26.75 -14.32 5.65
C PRO A 496 -28.03 -13.75 5.02
N LEU A 497 -29.19 -14.17 5.55
CA LEU A 497 -30.50 -13.62 5.16
C LEU A 497 -30.74 -12.25 5.78
N SER A 498 -30.28 -12.04 7.01
CA SER A 498 -30.43 -10.76 7.71
C SER A 498 -29.48 -10.62 8.88
N TYR A 499 -29.42 -9.41 9.43
CA TYR A 499 -28.76 -9.08 10.68
C TYR A 499 -29.79 -8.57 11.68
N THR A 500 -29.72 -9.03 12.93
CA THR A 500 -30.58 -8.53 14.01
C THR A 500 -29.74 -7.78 15.03
N LYS A 501 -30.20 -6.60 15.43
CA LYS A 501 -29.54 -5.79 16.44
C LYS A 501 -29.72 -6.43 17.83
N ARG A 502 -28.62 -6.74 18.51
CA ARG A 502 -28.58 -7.19 19.91
C ARG A 502 -27.62 -6.28 20.68
N GLY A 503 -28.17 -5.34 21.45
CA GLY A 503 -27.36 -4.31 22.11
C GLY A 503 -26.72 -3.36 21.09
N SER A 504 -25.38 -3.23 21.13
CA SER A 504 -24.60 -2.49 20.14
C SER A 504 -24.32 -3.28 18.87
N ASP A 505 -24.50 -4.60 18.88
CA ASP A 505 -23.93 -5.49 17.88
C ASP A 505 -24.99 -5.98 16.89
N TRP A 506 -24.55 -6.29 15.67
CA TRP A 506 -25.39 -6.85 14.61
C TRP A 506 -25.07 -8.31 14.39
N VAL A 507 -26.01 -9.19 14.72
CA VAL A 507 -25.80 -10.64 14.65
C VAL A 507 -26.37 -11.20 13.35
N PRO A 508 -25.57 -11.90 12.52
CA PRO A 508 -26.03 -12.49 11.27
C PRO A 508 -26.99 -13.67 11.52
N LYS A 509 -27.96 -13.82 10.63
CA LYS A 509 -28.96 -14.90 10.63
C LYS A 509 -29.00 -15.56 9.26
N PHE A 510 -28.66 -16.84 9.22
CA PHE A 510 -28.57 -17.63 7.98
C PHE A 510 -29.85 -18.42 7.65
N HIS A 511 -30.68 -18.68 8.66
CA HIS A 511 -31.87 -19.51 8.53
C HIS A 511 -33.09 -18.78 9.07
N LEU A 512 -34.28 -19.08 8.55
CA LEU A 512 -35.53 -18.61 9.13
C LEU A 512 -35.66 -19.11 10.58
N LYS A 513 -36.36 -18.33 11.42
CA LYS A 513 -36.66 -18.78 12.79
C LYS A 513 -37.66 -19.94 12.69
N ARG A 514 -37.47 -21.01 13.46
CA ARG A 514 -38.53 -22.01 13.66
C ARG A 514 -39.64 -21.36 14.49
N HIS A 515 -40.89 -21.66 14.14
CA HIS A 515 -42.07 -21.11 14.84
C HIS A 515 -42.29 -21.68 16.24
N GLU A 516 -41.50 -22.68 16.68
CA GLU A 516 -41.72 -23.43 17.92
C GLU A 516 -40.97 -22.88 19.15
N ASP A 517 -40.16 -21.82 19.01
CA ASP A 517 -39.40 -21.22 20.13
C ASP A 517 -40.17 -20.07 20.84
N GLU A 518 -41.47 -19.93 20.56
CA GLU A 518 -42.38 -18.99 21.23
C GLU A 518 -43.64 -19.73 21.72
N VAL A 519 -43.47 -20.62 22.70
CA VAL A 519 -44.56 -21.09 23.58
C VAL A 519 -44.10 -21.00 25.03
#